data_AF-W9S2A3-F1
#
_entry.id   AF-W9S2A3-F1
#
_cell.length_a   1.000
_cell.length_b   1.000
_cell.length_c   1.000
_cell.angle_alpha   90.00
_cell.angle_beta   90.00
_cell.angle_gamma   90.00
#
_symmetry.space_group_name_H-M   'P 1'
#
loop_
_entity.id
_entity.type
_entity.pdbx_description
1 polymer ?
#
loop_
_entity_poly.entity_id
_entity_poly.type
_entity_poly.pdbx_seq_one_letter_code
_entity_poly.pdbx_strand_id
1 'polypeptide(L)'
;MTNVDAAVVESQDYFSVGGIIRDSFGSVLGAFPNRIAGKVSPFIADRVVLRDGLAFAMSNGWSISVAESDARRVNDFVKSRDGYC
;
A
#
# COMPACT_ATOMS: atom_id res chain seq x y z
N MET A 1 7.97 8.83 -3.41
CA MET A 1 7.25 7.71 -4.06
C MET A 1 7.05 6.59 -3.05
N THR A 2 5.90 5.92 -3.03
CA THR A 2 5.70 4.70 -2.24
C THR A 2 5.39 3.52 -3.16
N ASN A 3 6.04 2.39 -2.93
CA ASN A 3 5.74 1.11 -3.57
C ASN A 3 5.17 0.18 -2.50
N VAL A 4 3.99 -0.36 -2.74
CA VAL A 4 3.27 -1.19 -1.77
C VAL A 4 2.78 -2.49 -2.37
N ASP A 5 2.78 -3.55 -1.57
CA ASP A 5 2.30 -4.88 -1.94
C ASP A 5 1.64 -5.59 -0.75
N ALA A 6 0.68 -6.47 -1.05
CA ALA A 6 -0.03 -7.27 -0.08
C ALA A 6 -0.04 -8.76 -0.48
N ALA A 7 0.30 -9.62 0.48
CA ALA A 7 0.31 -11.06 0.31
C ALA A 7 -0.82 -11.71 1.11
N VAL A 8 -1.68 -12.44 0.41
CA VAL A 8 -2.75 -13.26 0.99
C VAL A 8 -2.49 -14.73 0.65
N VAL A 9 -2.54 -15.61 1.66
CA VAL A 9 -2.38 -17.06 1.50
C VAL A 9 -3.60 -17.75 2.08
N GLU A 10 -4.33 -18.53 1.27
CA GLU A 10 -5.63 -19.11 1.62
C GLU A 10 -5.58 -20.02 2.87
N SER A 11 -4.48 -20.73 3.04
CA SER A 11 -4.25 -21.63 4.18
C SER A 11 -3.88 -20.92 5.48
N GLN A 12 -3.55 -19.63 5.43
CA GLN A 12 -3.14 -18.83 6.59
C GLN A 12 -4.33 -18.02 7.12
N ASP A 13 -4.39 -17.84 8.44
CA ASP A 13 -5.38 -17.02 9.13
C ASP A 13 -4.94 -15.54 9.25
N TYR A 14 -3.95 -15.14 8.47
CA TYR A 14 -3.43 -13.79 8.40
C TYR A 14 -3.12 -13.41 6.94
N PHE A 15 -2.97 -12.10 6.72
CA PHE A 15 -2.37 -11.56 5.51
C PHE A 15 -1.18 -10.67 5.88
N SER A 16 -0.28 -10.44 4.93
CA SER A 16 0.88 -9.56 5.12
C SER A 16 0.79 -8.38 4.18
N VAL A 17 1.26 -7.24 4.63
CA VAL A 17 1.33 -6.00 3.86
C VAL A 17 2.71 -5.38 4.04
N GLY A 18 3.23 -4.76 3.00
CA GLY A 18 4.50 -4.06 3.12
C GLY A 18 4.75 -3.06 2.01
N GLY A 19 5.72 -2.19 2.25
CA GLY A 19 6.08 -1.19 1.26
C GLY A 19 7.39 -0.48 1.55
N ILE A 20 7.85 0.25 0.54
CA ILE A 20 9.07 1.04 0.56
C ILE A 20 8.72 2.47 0.15
N ILE A 21 9.20 3.44 0.92
CA ILE A 21 9.13 4.86 0.58
C ILE A 21 10.48 5.31 0.06
N ARG A 22 10.46 6.01 -1.08
CA ARG A 22 11.63 6.56 -1.75
C ARG A 22 11.52 8.07 -1.95
N ASP A 23 12.64 8.76 -1.91
CA ASP A 23 12.73 10.17 -2.30
C ASP A 23 12.64 10.34 -3.83
N SER A 24 12.77 11.58 -4.32
CA SER A 24 12.75 11.91 -5.75
C SER A 24 13.98 11.42 -6.52
N PHE A 25 15.07 11.07 -5.82
CA PHE A 25 16.29 10.51 -6.42
C PHE A 25 16.26 8.97 -6.42
N GLY A 26 15.20 8.36 -5.89
CA GLY A 26 15.05 6.92 -5.77
C GLY A 26 15.72 6.33 -4.52
N SER A 27 16.26 7.14 -3.62
CA SER A 27 16.85 6.69 -2.36
C SER A 27 15.75 6.20 -1.43
N VAL A 28 15.96 5.08 -0.75
CA VAL A 28 15.01 4.56 0.24
C VAL A 28 15.04 5.41 1.50
N LEU A 29 13.88 5.98 1.85
CA LEU A 29 13.66 6.72 3.10
C LEU A 29 13.23 5.79 4.23
N GLY A 30 12.47 4.74 3.91
CA GLY A 30 12.01 3.76 4.88
C GLY A 30 11.27 2.59 4.25
N ALA A 31 11.10 1.53 5.02
CA ALA A 31 10.33 0.35 4.65
C ALA A 31 9.51 -0.15 5.84
N PHE A 32 8.36 -0.75 5.58
CA PHE A 32 7.51 -1.33 6.62
C PHE A 32 7.03 -2.73 6.22
N PRO A 33 7.16 -3.72 7.11
CA PRO A 33 6.46 -4.99 7.01
C PRO A 33 5.44 -5.15 8.14
N ASN A 34 4.18 -5.45 7.81
CA ASN A 34 3.14 -5.74 8.79
C ASN A 34 2.46 -7.07 8.47
N ARG A 35 2.17 -7.84 9.53
CA ARG A 35 1.30 -9.01 9.47
C ARG A 35 0.02 -8.72 10.24
N ILE A 36 -1.12 -8.94 9.59
CA ILE A 36 -2.43 -8.58 10.13
C ILE A 36 -3.27 -9.85 10.24
N ALA A 37 -3.77 -10.13 11.45
CA ALA A 37 -4.64 -11.27 11.69
C ALA A 37 -5.97 -11.12 10.95
N GLY A 38 -6.47 -12.23 10.42
CA GLY A 38 -7.71 -12.32 9.65
C GLY A 38 -7.50 -12.82 8.23
N LYS A 39 -8.55 -13.43 7.67
CA LYS A 39 -8.64 -13.78 6.26
C LYS A 39 -9.38 -12.69 5.51
N VAL A 40 -8.76 -12.14 4.48
CA VAL A 40 -9.34 -11.11 3.62
C VAL A 40 -9.11 -11.49 2.16
N SER A 41 -9.90 -10.92 1.24
CA SER A 41 -9.60 -11.04 -0.18
C SER A 41 -8.34 -10.21 -0.53
N PRO A 42 -7.59 -10.57 -1.59
CA PRO A 42 -6.47 -9.77 -2.07
C PRO A 42 -6.84 -8.30 -2.26
N PHE A 43 -8.02 -8.03 -2.82
CA PHE A 43 -8.54 -6.68 -3.01
C PHE A 43 -8.66 -5.84 -1.73
N ILE A 44 -9.01 -6.46 -0.60
CA ILE A 44 -9.05 -5.76 0.69
C ILE A 44 -7.64 -5.57 1.23
N ALA A 45 -6.77 -6.58 1.09
CA ALA A 45 -5.37 -6.50 1.51
C ALA A 45 -4.62 -5.36 0.79
N ASP A 46 -4.84 -5.20 -0.52
CA ASP A 46 -4.24 -4.13 -1.34
C ASP A 46 -4.62 -2.73 -0.86
N ARG A 47 -5.86 -2.55 -0.39
CA ARG A 47 -6.31 -1.26 0.19
C ARG A 47 -5.72 -1.02 1.57
N VAL A 48 -5.54 -2.08 2.34
CA VAL A 48 -4.91 -2.00 3.66
C VAL A 48 -3.44 -1.61 3.51
N VAL A 49 -2.70 -2.18 2.55
CA VAL A 49 -1.30 -1.78 2.36
C VAL A 49 -1.16 -0.32 1.89
N LEU A 50 -2.07 0.17 1.04
CA LEU A 50 -2.07 1.59 0.67
C LEU A 50 -2.32 2.51 1.87
N ARG A 51 -3.31 2.17 2.70
CA ARG A 51 -3.60 2.92 3.93
C ARG A 51 -2.39 2.92 4.86
N ASP A 52 -1.80 1.75 5.10
CA ASP A 52 -0.68 1.60 6.01
C ASP A 52 0.58 2.31 5.49
N GLY A 53 0.84 2.27 4.18
CA GLY A 53 1.94 3.00 3.55
C GLY A 53 1.78 4.52 3.64
N LEU A 54 0.56 5.04 3.45
CA LEU A 54 0.27 6.47 3.65
C LEU A 54 0.41 6.87 5.11
N ALA A 55 -0.12 6.07 6.04
CA ALA A 55 0.00 6.31 7.47
C ALA A 55 1.47 6.32 7.92
N PHE A 56 2.27 5.37 7.41
CA PHE A 56 3.71 5.30 7.66
C PHE A 56 4.45 6.54 7.13
N ALA A 57 4.09 7.04 5.94
CA ALA A 57 4.70 8.26 5.42
C ALA A 57 4.36 9.50 6.27
N MET A 58 3.08 9.64 6.62
CA MET A 58 2.61 10.76 7.42
C MET A 58 3.24 10.77 8.81
N SER A 59 3.38 9.62 9.47
CA SER A 59 4.01 9.54 10.80
C SER A 59 5.50 9.89 10.78
N ASN A 60 6.17 9.73 9.63
CA ASN A 60 7.55 10.12 9.42
C ASN A 60 7.72 11.54 8.83
N GLY A 61 6.62 12.29 8.64
CA GLY A 61 6.65 13.66 8.11
C GLY A 61 6.94 13.75 6.60
N TRP A 62 6.68 12.68 5.84
CA TRP A 62 6.91 12.65 4.40
C TRP A 62 5.63 12.87 3.61
N SER A 63 5.71 13.74 2.61
CA SER A 63 4.65 13.93 1.62
C SER A 63 4.80 12.92 0.48
N ILE A 64 3.78 12.11 0.22
CA ILE A 64 3.75 11.17 -0.90
C ILE A 64 3.12 11.85 -2.12
N SER A 65 3.87 11.94 -3.21
CA SER A 65 3.38 12.43 -4.52
C SER A 65 2.85 11.31 -5.42
N VAL A 66 3.35 10.09 -5.27
CA VAL A 66 3.02 8.92 -6.11
C VAL A 66 2.97 7.68 -5.23
N ALA A 67 1.87 6.94 -5.31
CA ALA A 67 1.71 5.60 -4.76
C ALA A 67 1.57 4.58 -5.90
N GLU A 68 2.44 3.58 -5.91
CA GLU A 68 2.44 2.49 -6.88
C GLU A 68 2.02 1.19 -6.19
N SER A 69 1.03 0.51 -6.77
CA SER A 69 0.60 -0.84 -6.43
C SER A 69 0.40 -1.62 -7.74
N ASP A 70 0.79 -2.89 -7.76
CA ASP A 70 0.61 -3.81 -8.88
C ASP A 70 -0.83 -4.38 -8.95
N ALA A 71 -1.65 -4.10 -7.94
CA ALA A 71 -3.07 -4.42 -7.90
C ALA A 71 -3.87 -3.60 -8.91
N ARG A 72 -3.94 -4.09 -10.16
CA ARG A 72 -4.68 -3.47 -11.27
C ARG A 72 -6.09 -3.01 -10.88
N ARG A 73 -6.82 -3.82 -10.09
CA ARG A 73 -8.17 -3.52 -9.60
C ARG A 73 -8.23 -2.33 -8.63
N VAL A 74 -7.17 -2.08 -7.87
CA VAL A 74 -7.10 -0.93 -6.95
C VAL A 74 -6.77 0.34 -7.71
N ASN A 75 -5.86 0.27 -8.67
CA ASN A 75 -5.55 1.40 -9.57
C ASN A 75 -6.80 1.88 -10.34
N ASP A 76 -7.62 0.95 -10.82
CA ASP A 76 -8.87 1.29 -11.53
C ASP A 76 -9.90 1.97 -10.61
N PHE A 77 -10.02 1.50 -9.36
CA PHE A 77 -10.95 2.08 -8.38
C PHE A 77 -10.53 3.48 -7.93
N VAL A 78 -9.24 3.71 -7.63
CA VAL A 78 -8.75 5.02 -7.19
C VAL A 78 -8.91 6.06 -8.30
N LYS A 79 -8.58 5.71 -9.56
CA LYS A 79 -8.76 6.60 -10.72
C LYS A 79 -10.22 6.94 -11.00
N SER A 80 -11.16 6.03 -10.71
CA SER A 80 -12.59 6.30 -10.90
C SER A 80 -13.15 7.40 -9.99
N ARG A 81 -12.41 7.79 -8.94
CA ARG A 81 -12.82 8.80 -7.96
C ARG A 81 -12.31 10.21 -8.27
N ASP A 82 -11.26 10.35 -9.08
CA ASP A 82 -10.69 11.64 -9.51
C ASP A 82 -11.42 12.25 -10.73
N GLY A 83 -12.44 11.57 -11.27
CA GLY A 83 -13.27 12.05 -12.39
C GLY A 83 -14.46 12.94 -12.02
N TYR A 84 -14.54 13.40 -10.76
CA TYR A 84 -15.54 14.36 -10.28
C TYR A 84 -14.87 15.56 -9.60
N CYS A 85 -14.04 16.29 -10.35
CA CYS A 85 -13.67 17.68 -10.10
C CYS A 85 -13.42 18.37 -11.45
#